data_AF-P81585-F1
#
_entry.id   AF-P81585-F1
#
_cell.length_a   1.000
_cell.length_b   1.000
_cell.length_c   1.000
_cell.angle_alpha   90.00
_cell.angle_beta   90.00
_cell.angle_gamma   90.00
#
_symmetry.space_group_name_H-M   'P 1'
#
loop_
_entity.id
_entity.type
_entity.pdbx_description
1 polymer ?
#
loop_
_entity_poly.entity_id
_entity_poly.type
_entity_poly.pdbx_seq_one_letter_code
_entity_poly.pdbx_strand_id
1 'polypeptide(L)' 'ALVGPSGMILADGTPVQFPAHAKPVLTGPSGIVFSNGQNIQLH' A
#
# COMPACT_ATOMS: atom_id res chain seq x y z
N ALA A 1 3.48 7.79 -7.32
CA ALA A 1 3.98 7.13 -6.10
C ALA A 1 5.24 6.34 -6.44
N LEU A 2 6.23 6.32 -5.54
CA LEU A 2 7.38 5.40 -5.63
C LEU A 2 7.05 4.16 -4.81
N VAL A 3 7.05 2.97 -5.42
CA VAL A 3 6.67 1.72 -4.74
C VAL A 3 7.90 0.83 -4.56
N GLY A 4 8.14 0.41 -3.33
CA GLY A 4 9.15 -0.58 -2.96
C GLY A 4 8.51 -1.87 -2.44
N PRO A 5 9.33 -2.89 -2.14
CA PRO A 5 8.83 -4.19 -1.66
C PRO A 5 8.03 -4.11 -0.34
N SER A 6 8.35 -3.14 0.51
CA SER A 6 7.79 -3.02 1.86
C SER A 6 6.91 -1.78 2.06
N GLY A 7 6.68 -0.98 1.03
CA GLY A 7 5.93 0.27 1.19
C GLY A 7 5.97 1.14 -0.04
N MET A 8 5.42 2.34 0.08
CA MET A 8 5.45 3.34 -0.97
C MET A 8 5.51 4.76 -0.43
N ILE A 9 5.94 5.68 -1.28
CA ILE A 9 5.85 7.12 -1.05
C ILE A 9 4.78 7.69 -1.98
N LEU A 10 3.77 8.33 -1.38
CA LEU A 10 2.69 8.99 -2.11
C LEU A 10 3.18 10.26 -2.82
N ALA A 11 2.34 10.83 -3.69
CA ALA A 11 2.73 11.98 -4.50
C ALA A 11 3.02 13.24 -3.65
N ASP A 12 2.41 13.34 -2.47
CA ASP A 12 2.62 14.38 -1.47
C ASP A 12 3.85 14.11 -0.58
N GLY A 13 4.55 12.99 -0.77
CA GLY A 13 5.68 12.58 0.05
C GLY A 13 5.31 11.74 1.28
N THR A 14 4.03 11.48 1.53
CA THR A 14 3.59 10.67 2.67
C THR A 14 4.09 9.22 2.52
N PRO A 15 4.83 8.68 3.52
CA PRO A 15 5.26 7.29 3.50
C PRO A 15 4.14 6.35 3.96
N VAL A 16 3.98 5.25 3.24
CA VAL A 16 2.99 4.20 3.50
C VAL A 16 3.73 2.87 3.67
N GLN A 17 3.68 2.31 4.87
CA GLN A 17 4.29 1.02 5.19
C GLN A 17 3.31 -0.12 4.87
N PHE A 18 3.77 -1.14 4.13
CA PHE A 18 2.96 -2.33 3.89
C PHE A 18 2.95 -3.27 5.10
N PRO A 19 1.87 -4.03 5.30
CA PRO A 19 1.81 -5.03 6.35
C PRO A 19 2.88 -6.11 6.13
N ALA A 20 3.56 -6.50 7.22
CA ALA A 20 4.55 -7.57 7.17
C ALA A 20 3.91 -8.89 6.70
N HIS A 21 4.65 -9.66 5.90
CA HIS A 21 4.24 -10.96 5.38
C HIS A 21 2.92 -10.95 4.57
N ALA A 22 2.48 -9.80 4.08
CA ALA A 22 1.29 -9.67 3.28
C ALA A 22 1.64 -9.18 1.87
N LYS A 23 0.97 -9.72 0.86
CA LYS A 23 1.14 -9.30 -0.53
C LYS A 23 -0.06 -8.48 -0.99
N PRO A 24 0.12 -7.39 -1.75
CA PRO A 24 -1.00 -6.73 -2.43
C PRO A 24 -1.74 -7.74 -3.31
N VAL A 25 -3.06 -7.85 -3.15
CA VAL A 25 -3.94 -8.69 -3.99
C VAL A 25 -4.86 -7.86 -4.86
N LEU A 26 -5.14 -6.62 -4.47
CA LEU A 26 -5.89 -5.65 -5.27
C LEU A 26 -5.31 -4.26 -5.03
N THR A 27 -4.99 -3.55 -6.10
CA THR A 27 -4.51 -2.16 -6.06
C THR A 27 -5.42 -1.32 -6.94
N GLY A 28 -5.95 -0.24 -6.39
CA GLY A 28 -6.78 0.73 -7.10
C GLY A 28 -6.38 2.16 -6.75
N PRO A 29 -6.98 3.16 -7.43
CA PRO A 29 -6.65 4.58 -7.19
C PRO A 29 -6.84 5.01 -5.73
N SER A 30 -7.79 4.41 -5.02
CA SER A 30 -8.14 4.77 -3.65
C SER A 30 -7.51 3.85 -2.58
N GLY A 31 -6.82 2.78 -2.94
CA GLY A 31 -6.37 1.85 -1.91
C GLY A 31 -5.74 0.56 -2.39
N ILE A 32 -5.24 -0.20 -1.41
CA ILE A 32 -4.59 -1.48 -1.61
C ILE A 32 -5.17 -2.47 -0.61
N VAL A 33 -5.63 -3.62 -1.09
CA VAL A 33 -6.04 -4.75 -0.26
C VAL A 33 -4.92 -5.78 -0.28
N PHE A 34 -4.61 -6.33 0.89
CA PHE A 34 -3.57 -7.33 1.08
C PHE A 34 -4.15 -8.72 1.31
N SER A 35 -3.45 -9.73 0.80
CA SER A 35 -2.97 -10.86 1.59
C SER A 35 -3.86 -11.40 2.72
N ASN A 36 -3.73 -10.67 3.82
CA ASN A 36 -4.20 -10.99 5.16
C ASN A 36 -5.53 -10.30 5.50
N GLY A 37 -6.22 -9.74 4.50
CA GLY A 37 -7.46 -8.97 4.67
C GLY A 37 -7.25 -7.52 5.10
N GLN A 38 -6.02 -7.10 5.41
CA GLN A 38 -5.73 -5.70 5.71
C GLN A 38 -5.84 -4.85 4.45
N ASN A 39 -6.17 -3.57 4.63
CA ASN A 39 -6.21 -2.61 3.56
C ASN A 39 -5.53 -1.30 3.97
N ILE A 40 -5.03 -0.60 2.95
CA ILE A 40 -4.52 0.75 3.07
C ILE A 40 -5.41 1.63 2.20
N GLN A 41 -6.03 2.62 2.82
CA GLN A 41 -6.79 3.65 2.12
C GLN A 41 -5.85 4.80 1.74
N LEU A 42 -5.84 5.13 0.46
CA LEU A 42 -5.12 6.27 -0.10
C LEU A 42 -6.10 7.46 -0.19
N HIS A 43 -5.67 8.62 0.32
CA HIS A 43 -6.40 9.88 0.28
C HIS A 43 -5.62 10.92 -0.51
#